data_AF-A0A968KPI9-F1
#
_entry.id   AF-A0A968KPI9-F1
#
_cell.length_a   1.000
_cell.length_b   1.000
_cell.length_c   1.000
_cell.angle_alpha   90.00
_cell.angle_beta   90.00
_cell.angle_gamma   90.00
#
_symmetry.space_group_name_H-M   'P 1'
#
loop_
_entity.id
_entity.type
_entity.pdbx_description
1 polymer ?
#
loop_
_entity_poly.entity_id
_entity_poly.type
_entity_poly.pdbx_seq_one_letter_code
_entity_poly.pdbx_strand_id
1 'polypeptide(L)'
;MGGPTLAAFLMWIFFTALFYLVCYLAALNTLDHLTRNSILKIPALLALSPIVAFIISIFHYNPLILFFLMLISNYFRVKNLGGSEDKRFEGLTLNKPLFFTASYLYIIAVYALAAWFQNPVELNGTTQPYWQTWFPELPGE
;
A
#
# COMPACT_ATOMS: atom_id res chain seq x y z
N MET A 1 -35.08 -10.82 1.59
CA MET A 1 -33.78 -11.41 1.19
C MET A 1 -33.35 -10.71 -0.09
N GLY A 2 -32.43 -9.74 0.00
CA GLY A 2 -31.95 -8.96 -1.14
C GLY A 2 -30.47 -8.75 -0.98
N GLY A 3 -29.69 -9.80 -1.24
CA GLY A 3 -28.24 -9.67 -1.33
C GLY A 3 -27.88 -8.79 -2.53
N PRO A 4 -26.74 -8.08 -2.49
CA PRO A 4 -26.25 -7.39 -3.68
C PRO A 4 -26.23 -8.37 -4.84
N THR A 5 -26.75 -7.96 -6.00
CA THR A 5 -26.60 -8.74 -7.23
C THR A 5 -25.11 -9.03 -7.41
N LEU A 6 -24.75 -10.19 -7.98
CA LEU A 6 -23.35 -10.54 -8.25
C LEU A 6 -22.59 -9.39 -8.92
N ALA A 7 -23.27 -8.63 -9.79
CA ALA A 7 -22.77 -7.41 -10.40
C ALA A 7 -22.39 -6.32 -9.39
N ALA A 8 -23.22 -6.03 -8.38
CA ALA A 8 -22.93 -5.05 -7.35
C ALA A 8 -21.73 -5.47 -6.48
N PHE A 9 -21.59 -6.76 -6.17
CA PHE A 9 -20.42 -7.28 -5.45
C PHE A 9 -19.13 -7.13 -6.26
N LEU A 10 -19.14 -7.50 -7.55
CA LEU A 10 -18.00 -7.34 -8.45
C LEU A 10 -17.62 -5.87 -8.64
N MET A 11 -18.62 -4.99 -8.75
CA MET A 11 -18.42 -3.55 -8.86
C MET A 11 -17.76 -2.98 -7.60
N TRP A 12 -18.19 -3.41 -6.41
CA TRP A 12 -17.57 -3.03 -5.14
C TRP A 12 -16.10 -3.47 -5.06
N ILE A 13 -15.80 -4.73 -5.42
CA ILE A 13 -14.41 -5.22 -5.47
C ILE A 13 -13.57 -4.36 -6.43
N PHE A 14 -14.09 -4.12 -7.63
CA PHE A 14 -13.38 -3.39 -8.68
C PHE A 14 -13.05 -1.95 -8.25
N PHE A 15 -14.03 -1.20 -7.76
CA PHE A 15 -13.80 0.19 -7.33
C PHE A 15 -12.88 0.28 -6.12
N THR A 16 -12.96 -0.68 -5.20
CA THR A 16 -12.07 -0.72 -4.05
C THR A 16 -10.63 -0.98 -4.46
N ALA A 17 -10.41 -1.98 -5.33
CA ALA A 17 -9.09 -2.23 -5.89
C ALA A 17 -8.54 -1.00 -6.65
N LEU A 18 -9.38 -0.33 -7.45
CA LEU A 18 -8.99 0.85 -8.21
C LEU A 18 -8.64 2.04 -7.30
N PHE A 19 -9.44 2.30 -6.26
CA PHE A 19 -9.19 3.36 -5.30
C PHE A 19 -7.82 3.19 -4.62
N TYR A 20 -7.53 1.98 -4.12
CA TYR A 20 -6.22 1.68 -3.53
C TYR A 20 -5.08 1.82 -4.52
N LEU A 21 -5.28 1.40 -5.76
CA LEU A 21 -4.29 1.53 -6.82
C LEU A 21 -3.94 3.01 -7.08
N VAL A 22 -4.96 3.86 -7.15
CA VAL A 22 -4.79 5.31 -7.34
C VAL A 22 -4.06 5.91 -6.14
N CYS A 23 -4.47 5.59 -4.91
CA CYS A 23 -3.80 6.06 -3.69
C CYS A 23 -2.32 5.63 -3.62
N TYR A 24 -2.03 4.38 -3.97
CA TYR A 24 -0.68 3.83 -4.05
C TYR A 24 0.17 4.58 -5.08
N LEU A 25 -0.35 4.75 -6.29
CA LEU A 25 0.34 5.49 -7.35
C LEU A 25 0.54 6.96 -6.98
N ALA A 26 -0.45 7.59 -6.36
CA ALA A 26 -0.35 8.97 -5.90
C ALA A 26 0.73 9.12 -4.83
N ALA A 27 0.75 8.26 -3.81
CA ALA A 27 1.76 8.27 -2.76
C ALA A 27 3.18 8.13 -3.33
N LEU A 28 3.40 7.15 -4.21
CA LEU A 28 4.70 6.93 -4.85
C LEU A 28 5.10 8.06 -5.78
N ASN A 29 4.18 8.56 -6.60
CA ASN A 29 4.48 9.67 -7.51
C ASN A 29 4.78 10.97 -6.75
N THR A 30 4.07 11.25 -5.66
CA THR A 30 4.31 12.42 -4.80
C THR A 30 5.65 12.30 -4.09
N LEU A 31 5.98 11.14 -3.52
CA LEU A 31 7.29 10.92 -2.91
C LEU A 31 8.42 10.94 -3.92
N ASP A 32 8.20 10.42 -5.13
CA ASP A 32 9.16 10.50 -6.23
C ASP A 32 9.41 11.96 -6.63
N HIS A 33 8.38 12.81 -6.66
CA HIS A 33 8.52 14.25 -6.93
C HIS A 33 9.27 14.98 -5.80
N LEU A 34 8.95 14.66 -4.54
CA LEU A 34 9.57 15.29 -3.36
C LEU A 34 11.05 14.89 -3.20
N THR A 35 11.36 13.61 -3.37
CA THR A 35 12.71 13.06 -3.12
C THR A 35 13.58 13.01 -4.37
N ARG A 36 12.99 13.10 -5.57
CA ARG A 36 13.67 13.05 -6.87
C ARG A 36 14.63 11.86 -6.96
N ASN A 37 15.93 12.13 -7.15
CA ASN A 37 17.00 11.13 -7.27
C ASN A 37 17.75 10.90 -5.94
N SER A 38 17.18 11.31 -4.81
CA SER A 38 17.81 11.20 -3.49
C SER A 38 17.60 9.84 -2.86
N ILE A 39 18.61 9.36 -2.13
CA ILE A 39 18.54 8.15 -1.32
C ILE A 39 17.52 8.27 -0.17
N LEU A 40 17.15 9.51 0.21
CA LEU A 40 16.09 9.80 1.19
C LEU A 40 14.73 9.22 0.82
N LYS A 41 14.55 8.79 -0.43
CA LYS A 41 13.37 8.04 -0.88
C LYS A 41 13.11 6.78 -0.09
N ILE A 42 14.17 6.03 0.24
CA ILE A 42 14.08 4.78 0.96
C ILE A 42 13.48 5.01 2.37
N PRO A 43 14.07 5.85 3.24
CA PRO A 43 13.49 6.10 4.55
C PRO A 43 12.13 6.79 4.47
N ALA A 44 11.87 7.66 3.50
CA ALA A 44 10.56 8.29 3.34
C ALA A 44 9.45 7.28 3.03
N LEU A 45 9.71 6.33 2.12
CA LEU A 45 8.76 5.26 1.81
C LEU A 45 8.60 4.28 2.97
N LEU A 46 9.69 3.92 3.65
CA LEU A 46 9.64 3.06 4.83
C LEU A 46 8.90 3.72 6.00
N ALA A 47 8.95 5.05 6.14
CA ALA A 47 8.17 5.76 7.14
C ALA A 47 6.67 5.80 6.80
N LEU A 48 6.33 5.77 5.50
CA LEU A 48 4.94 5.73 5.05
C LEU A 48 4.32 4.32 5.16
N SER A 49 5.13 3.26 5.06
CA SER A 49 4.64 1.89 5.01
C SER A 49 3.80 1.45 6.22
N PRO A 50 4.08 1.83 7.49
CA PRO A 50 3.26 1.45 8.63
C PRO A 50 1.88 2.10 8.58
N ILE A 51 1.81 3.35 8.12
CA ILE A 51 0.54 4.10 7.99
C ILE A 51 -0.36 3.40 6.97
N VAL A 52 0.20 3.07 5.79
CA VAL A 52 -0.55 2.41 4.73
C VAL A 52 -0.94 0.99 5.13
N ALA A 53 -0.04 0.24 5.74
CA ALA A 53 -0.31 -1.10 6.25
C ALA A 53 -1.41 -1.11 7.32
N PHE A 54 -1.40 -0.13 8.23
CA PHE A 54 -2.40 -0.01 9.27
C PHE A 54 -3.80 0.30 8.71
N ILE A 55 -3.88 1.19 7.71
CA ILE A 55 -5.12 1.46 6.96
C ILE A 55 -5.64 0.16 6.31
N ILE A 56 -4.78 -0.59 5.62
CA ILE A 56 -5.14 -1.89 5.01
C ILE A 56 -5.77 -2.84 6.05
N SER A 57 -5.22 -2.85 7.27
CA SER A 57 -5.68 -3.70 8.36
C SER A 57 -7.00 -3.27 8.99
N ILE A 58 -7.23 -1.97 9.20
CA ILE A 58 -8.51 -1.45 9.71
C ILE A 58 -9.66 -1.80 8.77
N PHE A 59 -9.44 -1.69 7.47
CA PHE A 59 -10.47 -2.01 6.47
C PHE A 59 -10.56 -3.50 6.11
N HIS A 60 -9.84 -4.38 6.82
CA HIS A 60 -9.88 -5.84 6.63
C HIS A 60 -9.59 -6.29 5.19
N TYR A 61 -8.71 -5.56 4.48
CA TYR A 61 -8.34 -5.95 3.14
C TYR A 61 -7.34 -7.10 3.14
N ASN A 62 -7.50 -8.02 2.20
CA ASN A 62 -6.55 -9.10 1.99
C ASN A 62 -5.20 -8.52 1.52
N PRO A 63 -4.12 -8.61 2.33
CA PRO A 63 -2.83 -8.01 2.00
C PRO A 63 -2.21 -8.60 0.73
N LEU A 64 -2.49 -9.86 0.41
CA LEU A 64 -1.95 -10.54 -0.78
C LEU A 64 -2.50 -9.92 -2.07
N ILE A 65 -3.80 -9.64 -2.14
CA ILE A 65 -4.41 -9.05 -3.33
C ILE A 65 -3.81 -7.67 -3.60
N LEU A 66 -3.70 -6.84 -2.55
CA LEU A 66 -3.08 -5.52 -2.65
C LEU A 66 -1.60 -5.62 -3.00
N PHE A 67 -0.87 -6.61 -2.47
CA PHE A 67 0.52 -6.86 -2.83
C PHE A 67 0.70 -7.12 -4.33
N PHE A 68 -0.12 -8.01 -4.92
CA PHE A 68 -0.06 -8.27 -6.36
C PHE A 68 -0.45 -7.06 -7.21
N LEU A 69 -1.48 -6.31 -6.80
CA LEU A 69 -1.88 -5.07 -7.48
C LEU A 69 -0.75 -4.04 -7.45
N MET A 70 -0.13 -3.83 -6.29
CA MET A 70 1.00 -2.92 -6.13
C MET A 70 2.20 -3.37 -6.97
N LEU A 71 2.52 -4.68 -7.03
CA LEU A 71 3.60 -5.21 -7.87
C LEU A 71 3.38 -4.94 -9.36
N ILE A 72 2.19 -5.26 -9.87
CA ILE A 72 1.86 -5.07 -11.29
C ILE A 72 1.92 -3.59 -11.64
N SER A 73 1.33 -2.72 -10.82
CA SER A 73 1.39 -1.27 -11.06
C SER A 73 2.79 -0.69 -10.89
N ASN A 74 3.59 -1.21 -9.95
CA ASN A 74 4.99 -0.80 -9.81
C ASN A 74 5.79 -1.13 -11.06
N TYR A 75 5.58 -2.32 -11.63
CA TYR A 75 6.25 -2.75 -12.86
C TYR A 75 5.98 -1.77 -14.00
N PHE A 76 4.71 -1.42 -14.25
CA PHE A 76 4.36 -0.42 -15.27
C PHE A 76 4.92 0.97 -14.94
N ARG A 77 4.90 1.40 -13.67
CA ARG A 77 5.48 2.69 -13.27
C ARG A 77 6.98 2.75 -13.56
N VAL A 78 7.74 1.74 -13.13
CA VAL A 78 9.19 1.71 -13.29
C VAL A 78 9.61 1.55 -14.76
N LYS A 79 8.85 0.79 -15.55
CA LYS A 79 9.09 0.66 -17.00
C LYS A 79 9.00 2.01 -17.72
N ASN A 80 8.03 2.83 -17.34
CA ASN A 80 7.77 4.13 -17.97
C ASN A 80 8.53 5.29 -17.33
N LEU A 81 9.38 5.02 -16.33
CA LEU A 81 10.06 6.04 -15.54
C LEU A 81 11.18 6.73 -16.34
N GLY A 82 11.12 8.07 -16.42
CA GLY A 82 12.07 8.85 -17.21
C GLY A 82 11.93 8.68 -18.73
N GLY A 83 10.76 8.26 -19.22
CA GLY A 83 10.42 8.31 -20.65
C GLY A 83 10.29 9.76 -21.15
N SER A 84 10.17 9.93 -22.46
CA SER A 84 10.05 11.25 -23.12
C SER A 84 8.85 12.09 -22.66
N GLU A 85 7.85 11.46 -22.04
CA GLU A 85 6.66 12.13 -21.49
C GLU A 85 6.79 12.47 -20.00
N ASP A 86 7.83 11.99 -19.31
CA ASP A 86 7.99 12.15 -17.86
C ASP A 86 8.74 13.43 -17.50
N LYS A 87 8.02 14.55 -17.50
CA LYS A 87 8.55 15.90 -17.16
C LYS A 87 9.07 16.02 -15.73
N ARG A 88 8.77 15.08 -14.83
CA ARG A 88 9.22 15.13 -13.41
C ARG A 88 10.74 15.03 -13.28
N PHE A 89 11.40 14.46 -14.29
CA PHE A 89 12.84 14.23 -14.30
C PHE A 89 13.54 14.90 -15.49
N GLU A 90 12.90 15.88 -16.12
CA GLU A 90 13.48 16.64 -17.23
C GLU A 90 14.80 17.30 -16.81
N GLY A 91 15.88 17.00 -17.52
CA GLY A 91 17.23 17.49 -17.21
C GLY A 91 17.95 16.79 -16.05
N LEU A 92 17.41 15.70 -15.48
CA LEU A 92 18.03 14.93 -14.39
C LEU A 92 18.50 13.55 -14.85
N THR A 93 19.68 13.12 -14.38
CA THR A 93 20.18 11.75 -14.58
C THR A 93 19.49 10.78 -13.63
N LEU A 94 18.47 10.07 -14.13
CA LEU A 94 17.64 9.18 -13.32
C LEU A 94 18.39 7.91 -12.90
N ASN A 95 18.49 7.67 -11.59
CA ASN A 95 18.99 6.40 -11.05
C ASN A 95 17.86 5.37 -10.98
N LYS A 96 17.55 4.72 -12.12
CA LYS A 96 16.49 3.69 -12.21
C LYS A 96 16.61 2.58 -11.15
N PRO A 97 17.81 2.04 -10.85
CA PRO A 97 17.99 1.09 -9.77
C PRO A 97 17.49 1.59 -8.41
N LEU A 98 17.74 2.85 -8.05
CA LEU A 98 17.26 3.42 -6.78
C LEU A 98 15.74 3.47 -6.70
N PHE A 99 15.07 3.85 -7.79
CA PHE A 99 13.61 3.88 -7.85
C PHE A 99 13.02 2.47 -7.77
N PHE A 100 13.66 1.51 -8.44
CA PHE A 100 13.28 0.10 -8.37
C PHE A 100 13.41 -0.41 -6.92
N THR A 101 14.61 -0.33 -6.33
CA THR A 101 14.85 -0.87 -4.98
C THR A 101 13.97 -0.20 -3.93
N ALA A 102 13.84 1.13 -3.95
CA ALA A 102 13.03 1.85 -2.97
C ALA A 102 11.55 1.45 -3.04
N SER A 103 11.00 1.31 -4.25
CA SER A 103 9.59 0.96 -4.41
C SER A 103 9.28 -0.50 -4.13
N TYR A 104 10.14 -1.45 -4.51
CA TYR A 104 9.94 -2.85 -4.12
C TYR A 104 10.13 -3.07 -2.62
N LEU A 105 11.10 -2.39 -1.99
CA LEU A 105 11.27 -2.45 -0.54
C LEU A 105 10.04 -1.91 0.19
N TYR A 106 9.46 -0.81 -0.30
CA TYR A 106 8.20 -0.27 0.19
C TYR A 106 7.04 -1.28 0.10
N ILE A 107 6.83 -1.91 -1.06
CA ILE A 107 5.76 -2.89 -1.27
C ILE A 107 5.90 -4.07 -0.31
N ILE A 108 7.12 -4.59 -0.16
CA ILE A 108 7.42 -5.68 0.77
C ILE A 108 7.14 -5.25 2.21
N ALA A 109 7.57 -4.05 2.61
CA ALA A 109 7.33 -3.52 3.94
C ALA A 109 5.83 -3.34 4.23
N VAL A 110 5.07 -2.77 3.29
CA VAL A 110 3.61 -2.63 3.42
C VAL A 110 2.94 -3.99 3.60
N TYR A 111 3.30 -4.98 2.78
CA TYR A 111 2.74 -6.32 2.88
C TYR A 111 3.09 -6.98 4.21
N ALA A 112 4.36 -6.96 4.61
CA ALA A 112 4.82 -7.57 5.86
C ALA A 112 4.14 -6.94 7.08
N LEU A 113 4.03 -5.60 7.12
CA LEU A 113 3.35 -4.89 8.20
C LEU A 113 1.85 -5.14 8.19
N ALA A 114 1.19 -5.17 7.03
CA ALA A 114 -0.23 -5.45 6.94
C ALA A 114 -0.54 -6.89 7.40
N ALA A 115 0.27 -7.86 6.97
CA ALA A 115 0.17 -9.24 7.42
C ALA A 115 0.42 -9.36 8.94
N TRP A 116 1.39 -8.62 9.48
CA TRP A 116 1.66 -8.60 10.91
C TRP A 116 0.51 -7.99 11.72
N PHE A 117 -0.05 -6.86 11.27
CA PHE A 117 -1.20 -6.22 11.90
C PHE A 117 -2.46 -7.09 11.88
N GLN A 118 -2.67 -7.85 10.81
CA GLN A 118 -3.82 -8.76 10.68
C GLN A 118 -3.56 -10.14 11.27
N ASN A 119 -2.36 -10.42 11.78
CA ASN A 119 -2.04 -11.71 12.36
C ASN A 119 -3.01 -12.00 13.52
N PRO A 120 -3.72 -13.14 13.52
CA PRO A 120 -4.65 -13.47 14.58
C PRO A 120 -3.89 -13.68 15.90
N VAL A 121 -4.41 -13.08 16.96
CA VAL A 121 -3.94 -13.27 18.33
C VAL A 121 -5.13 -13.60 19.24
N GLU A 122 -4.89 -14.46 20.23
CA GLU A 122 -5.88 -14.79 21.25
C GLU A 122 -5.70 -13.85 22.45
N LEU A 123 -6.74 -13.11 22.80
CA LEU A 123 -6.77 -12.25 23.97
C LEU A 123 -8.10 -12.46 24.69
N ASN A 124 -8.08 -12.76 25.99
CA ASN A 124 -9.31 -12.96 26.80
C ASN A 124 -10.31 -13.98 26.21
N GLY A 125 -9.83 -15.00 25.48
CA GLY A 125 -10.67 -16.03 24.88
C GLY A 125 -11.32 -15.65 23.54
N THR A 126 -11.01 -14.48 22.97
CA THR A 126 -11.43 -14.09 21.61
C THR A 126 -10.24 -14.03 20.67
N THR A 127 -10.42 -14.47 19.42
CA THR A 127 -9.43 -14.34 18.35
C THR A 127 -9.66 -13.04 17.60
N GLN A 128 -8.67 -12.16 17.58
CA GLN A 128 -8.74 -10.85 16.94
C GLN A 128 -7.44 -10.51 16.20
N PRO A 129 -7.46 -9.63 15.18
CA PRO A 129 -6.23 -9.16 14.55
C PRO A 129 -5.36 -8.38 15.55
N TYR A 130 -4.04 -8.56 15.44
CA TYR A 130 -3.04 -7.96 16.35
C TYR A 130 -3.23 -6.45 16.58
N TRP A 131 -3.56 -5.69 15.54
CA TRP A 131 -3.74 -4.25 15.66
C TRP A 131 -4.84 -3.83 16.65
N GLN A 132 -5.86 -4.66 16.89
CA GLN A 132 -6.93 -4.37 17.86
C GLN A 132 -6.45 -4.42 19.31
N THR A 133 -5.34 -5.13 19.58
CA THR A 133 -4.75 -5.15 20.93
C THR A 133 -4.22 -3.79 21.37
N TRP A 134 -3.99 -2.87 20.44
CA TRP A 134 -3.50 -1.52 20.72
C TRP A 134 -4.62 -0.55 21.14
N PHE A 135 -5.86 -0.92 20.84
CA PHE A 135 -7.06 -0.14 21.15
C PHE A 135 -8.02 -1.03 21.94
N PRO A 136 -7.66 -1.42 23.18
CA PRO A 136 -8.54 -2.26 23.99
C PRO A 136 -9.88 -1.54 24.19
N GLU A 137 -10.97 -2.27 23.99
CA GLU A 137 -12.30 -1.77 24.33
C GLU A 137 -12.31 -1.41 25.82
N LEU A 138 -12.70 -0.17 26.12
CA LEU A 138 -12.82 0.26 27.51
C LEU A 138 -13.92 -0.59 28.16
N PRO A 139 -13.71 -1.12 29.38
CA PRO A 139 -14.75 -1.87 30.06
C PRO A 139 -15.93 -0.93 30.37
N GLY A 140 -17.02 -1.06 29.60
CA GLY A 140 -18.32 -0.47 29.96
C GLY A 140 -18.99 0.46 28.94
N GLU A 141 -19.06 0.11 27.66
CA GLU A 141 -20.11 0.61 26.74
C GLU A 141 -20.95 -0.54 26.17
#